data_AF-A0A1H9YE62-F1
#
_entry.id   AF-A0A1H9YE62-F1
#
_cell.length_a   1.000
_cell.length_b   1.000
_cell.length_c   1.000
_cell.angle_alpha   90.00
_cell.angle_beta   90.00
_cell.angle_gamma   90.00
#
_symmetry.space_group_name_H-M   'P 1'
#
loop_
_entity.id
_entity.type
_entity.pdbx_description
1 polymer ?
#
loop_
_entity_poly.entity_id
_entity_poly.type
_entity_poly.pdbx_seq_one_letter_code
_entity_poly.pdbx_strand_id
1 'polypeptide(L)'
;MSNDNVVMDEADTRLLKLTQDGIPFVHSPFAMISEELGMTEEEVVHRIEQLQKNGFIRRFGASIGHRAIGITANAMCTWNVPDERVEEVGAVMAGFTEVTHCYERPRYPDWPYNLFTMVHSYTRKDCEYVAQEISRATGITDYKLLYSVREFKKTGVRL
;
A
#
# COMPACT_ATOMS: atom_id res chain seq x y z
N MET A 1 -23.07 19.11 -5.54
CA MET A 1 -23.54 18.18 -4.49
C MET A 1 -22.80 18.57 -3.23
N SER A 2 -23.53 18.88 -2.16
CA SER A 2 -23.04 19.52 -0.93
C SER A 2 -21.83 18.79 -0.37
N ASN A 3 -20.68 19.47 -0.40
CA ASN A 3 -19.46 19.05 0.26
C ASN A 3 -19.56 19.53 1.71
N ASP A 4 -20.46 18.92 2.48
CA ASP A 4 -20.41 19.05 3.93
C ASP A 4 -19.14 18.32 4.34
N ASN A 5 -18.09 19.07 4.68
CA ASN A 5 -16.88 18.52 5.26
C ASN A 5 -17.29 17.84 6.58
N VAL A 6 -17.60 16.55 6.53
CA VAL A 6 -17.80 15.74 7.73
C VAL A 6 -16.49 15.79 8.51
N VAL A 7 -16.52 16.39 9.69
CA VAL A 7 -15.36 16.47 10.58
C VAL A 7 -15.49 15.33 11.59
N MET A 8 -14.44 14.52 11.71
CA MET A 8 -14.36 13.50 12.75
C MET A 8 -14.37 14.15 14.14
N ASP A 9 -15.12 13.54 15.06
CA ASP A 9 -15.05 13.91 16.47
C ASP A 9 -13.97 13.10 17.24
N GLU A 10 -13.84 13.37 18.54
CA GLU A 10 -12.90 12.66 19.40
C GLU A 10 -13.25 11.17 19.54
N ALA A 11 -14.55 10.83 19.55
CA ALA A 11 -15.00 9.46 19.67
C ALA A 11 -14.67 8.65 18.41
N ASP A 12 -14.80 9.24 17.22
CA ASP A 12 -14.38 8.64 15.96
C ASP A 12 -12.86 8.37 15.97
N THR A 13 -12.07 9.32 16.47
CA THR A 13 -10.62 9.16 16.60
C THR A 13 -10.26 8.01 17.55
N ARG A 14 -10.95 7.91 18.70
CA ARG A 14 -10.76 6.81 19.64
C ARG A 14 -11.21 5.47 19.04
N LEU A 15 -12.32 5.44 18.32
CA LEU A 15 -12.82 4.26 17.62
C LEU A 15 -11.82 3.74 16.59
N LEU A 16 -11.23 4.61 15.77
CA LEU A 16 -10.17 4.22 14.83
C LEU A 16 -8.94 3.66 15.54
N LYS A 17 -8.56 4.21 16.70
CA LYS A 17 -7.44 3.70 17.51
C LYS A 17 -7.72 2.32 18.09
N LEU A 18 -8.95 2.07 18.55
CA LEU A 18 -9.37 0.78 19.11
C LEU A 18 -9.48 -0.31 18.04
N THR A 19 -9.76 0.06 16.80
CA THR A 19 -9.91 -0.89 15.67
C THR A 19 -8.64 -1.07 14.83
N GLN A 20 -7.57 -0.32 15.10
CA GLN A 20 -6.37 -0.27 14.27
C GLN A 20 -5.62 -1.62 14.15
N ASP A 21 -5.66 -2.42 15.22
CA ASP A 21 -4.99 -3.72 15.29
C ASP A 21 -5.90 -4.86 14.81
N GLY A 22 -7.08 -4.51 14.30
CA GLY A 22 -8.12 -5.43 13.88
C GLY A 22 -9.23 -5.57 14.92
N ILE A 23 -10.27 -6.29 14.52
CA ILE A 23 -11.44 -6.58 15.35
C ILE A 23 -11.39 -8.06 15.75
N PRO A 24 -11.61 -8.40 17.03
CA PRO A 24 -11.51 -9.76 17.50
C PRO A 24 -12.57 -10.66 16.83
N PHE A 25 -12.18 -11.89 16.52
CA PHE A 25 -13.09 -12.90 15.95
C PHE A 25 -13.83 -13.64 17.09
N VAL A 26 -14.83 -12.97 17.65
CA VAL A 26 -15.69 -13.46 18.75
C VAL A 26 -17.16 -13.16 18.45
N HIS A 27 -18.09 -13.68 19.26
CA HIS A 27 -19.53 -13.52 19.03
C HIS A 27 -20.00 -12.05 18.98
N SER A 28 -19.52 -11.23 19.92
CA SER A 28 -19.83 -9.79 20.00
C SER A 28 -18.54 -8.99 19.79
N PRO A 29 -18.12 -8.76 18.53
CA PRO A 29 -16.81 -8.22 18.20
C PRO A 29 -16.64 -6.74 18.60
N PHE A 30 -17.73 -6.01 18.82
CA PHE A 30 -17.71 -4.59 19.17
C PHE A 30 -17.98 -4.33 20.66
N ALA A 31 -18.37 -5.33 21.45
CA ALA A 31 -18.72 -5.17 22.87
C ALA A 31 -17.63 -4.44 23.70
N MET A 32 -16.37 -4.83 23.54
CA MET A 32 -15.25 -4.15 24.22
C MET A 32 -15.09 -2.69 23.77
N ILE A 33 -15.31 -2.42 22.48
CA ILE A 33 -15.17 -1.09 21.89
C ILE A 33 -16.33 -0.19 22.35
N SER A 34 -17.54 -0.74 22.39
CA SER A 34 -18.74 -0.03 22.83
C SER A 34 -18.66 0.33 24.31
N GLU A 35 -18.18 -0.59 25.16
CA GLU A 35 -17.95 -0.33 26.59
C GLU A 35 -16.92 0.79 26.79
N GLU A 36 -15.77 0.72 26.11
CA GLU A 36 -14.69 1.71 26.21
C GLU A 36 -15.10 3.11 25.71
N LEU A 37 -15.99 3.18 24.74
CA LEU A 37 -16.50 4.44 24.18
C LEU A 37 -17.78 4.94 24.88
N GLY A 38 -18.39 4.14 25.76
CA GLY A 38 -19.68 4.47 26.38
C GLY A 38 -20.84 4.53 25.37
N MET A 39 -20.82 3.65 24.37
CA MET A 39 -21.79 3.57 23.27
C MET A 39 -22.46 2.19 23.24
N THR A 40 -23.49 2.02 22.41
CA THR A 40 -24.00 0.67 22.08
C THR A 40 -23.20 0.08 20.92
N GLU A 41 -23.25 -1.25 20.74
CA GLU A 41 -22.59 -1.89 19.59
C GLU A 41 -23.16 -1.39 18.25
N GLU A 42 -24.46 -1.07 18.20
CA GLU A 42 -25.11 -0.52 17.00
C GLU A 42 -24.57 0.86 16.64
N GLU A 43 -24.32 1.73 17.62
CA GLU A 43 -23.73 3.05 17.40
C GLU A 43 -22.29 2.92 16.89
N VAL A 44 -21.51 1.98 17.44
CA VAL A 44 -20.15 1.70 16.97
C VAL A 44 -20.16 1.27 15.50
N VAL A 45 -21.03 0.32 15.14
CA VAL A 45 -21.18 -0.14 13.75
C VAL A 45 -21.60 1.01 12.85
N HIS A 46 -22.59 1.80 13.26
CA HIS A 46 -23.07 2.94 12.48
C HIS A 46 -21.96 3.96 12.22
N ARG A 47 -21.13 4.27 13.22
CA ARG A 47 -19.99 5.17 13.07
C ARG A 47 -18.93 4.61 12.10
N ILE A 48 -18.59 3.33 12.19
CA ILE A 48 -17.68 2.69 11.23
C ILE A 48 -18.21 2.83 9.80
N GLU A 49 -19.51 2.59 9.59
CA GLU A 49 -20.16 2.74 8.27
C GLU A 49 -20.10 4.19 7.77
N GLN A 50 -20.35 5.18 8.64
CA GLN A 50 -20.24 6.59 8.26
C GLN A 50 -18.79 6.97 7.92
N LEU A 51 -17.82 6.53 8.72
CA LEU A 51 -16.40 6.79 8.46
C LEU A 51 -15.94 6.15 7.15
N GLN A 52 -16.45 4.96 6.81
CA GLN A 52 -16.20 4.33 5.51
C GLN A 52 -16.84 5.10 4.37
N LYS A 53 -18.11 5.48 4.51
CA LYS A 53 -18.85 6.24 3.48
C LYS A 53 -18.22 7.60 3.19
N ASN A 54 -17.66 8.26 4.20
CA ASN A 54 -17.01 9.56 4.07
C ASN A 54 -15.51 9.46 3.70
N GLY A 55 -14.98 8.25 3.49
CA GLY A 55 -13.61 8.04 3.02
C GLY A 55 -12.52 8.08 4.10
N PHE A 56 -12.88 8.26 5.37
CA PHE A 56 -11.94 8.15 6.50
C PHE A 56 -11.44 6.71 6.68
N ILE A 57 -12.33 5.72 6.48
CA ILE A 57 -11.96 4.30 6.39
C ILE A 57 -11.99 3.89 4.92
N ARG A 58 -10.80 3.65 4.33
CA ARG A 58 -10.71 3.20 2.93
C ARG A 58 -11.32 1.81 2.72
N ARG A 59 -11.16 0.90 3.67
CA ARG A 59 -11.65 -0.48 3.57
C ARG A 59 -11.84 -1.10 4.96
N PHE A 60 -13.01 -1.69 5.17
CA PHE A 60 -13.27 -2.59 6.30
C PHE A 60 -13.28 -4.03 5.80
N GLY A 61 -12.34 -4.86 6.26
CA GLY A 61 -12.27 -6.27 5.84
C GLY A 61 -10.93 -6.94 6.10
N ALA A 62 -10.85 -8.23 5.76
CA ALA A 62 -9.67 -9.05 6.01
C ALA A 62 -8.48 -8.68 5.11
N SER A 63 -7.29 -8.61 5.70
CA SER A 63 -6.01 -8.44 4.99
C SER A 63 -5.30 -9.78 4.90
N ILE A 64 -5.09 -10.28 3.67
CA ILE A 64 -4.36 -11.53 3.41
C ILE A 64 -2.88 -11.22 3.23
N GLY A 65 -2.02 -11.97 3.92
CA GLY A 65 -0.57 -11.83 3.79
C GLY A 65 -0.08 -12.42 2.46
N HIS A 66 0.53 -11.60 1.59
CA HIS A 66 1.02 -12.03 0.27
C HIS A 66 2.04 -13.19 0.32
N ARG A 67 2.83 -13.28 1.41
CA ARG A 67 3.74 -14.43 1.63
C ARG A 67 2.98 -15.74 1.86
N ALA A 68 1.81 -15.69 2.50
CA ALA A 68 0.99 -16.88 2.78
C ALA A 68 0.40 -17.49 1.50
N ILE A 69 0.35 -16.73 0.40
CA ILE A 69 -0.12 -17.20 -0.92
C ILE A 69 1.03 -17.43 -1.92
N GLY A 70 2.27 -17.55 -1.44
CA GLY A 70 3.42 -17.96 -2.26
C GLY A 70 4.15 -16.85 -3.02
N ILE A 71 3.78 -15.58 -2.86
CA ILE A 71 4.55 -14.45 -3.40
C ILE A 71 5.71 -14.17 -2.46
N THR A 72 6.88 -14.74 -2.78
CA THR A 72 8.06 -14.70 -1.91
C THR A 72 9.14 -13.74 -2.38
N ALA A 73 9.24 -13.50 -3.70
CA ALA A 73 10.25 -12.61 -4.27
C ALA A 73 9.68 -11.20 -4.49
N ASN A 74 10.41 -10.22 -3.98
CA ASN A 74 10.10 -8.80 -4.12
C ASN A 74 11.39 -8.08 -4.54
N ALA A 75 11.33 -7.38 -5.67
CA ALA A 75 12.44 -6.57 -6.15
C ALA A 75 11.94 -5.14 -6.34
N MET A 76 12.64 -4.19 -5.72
CA MET A 76 12.50 -2.79 -6.08
C MET A 76 13.47 -2.54 -7.24
N CYS A 77 12.93 -2.41 -8.44
CA CYS A 77 13.69 -2.00 -9.60
C CYS A 77 13.77 -0.48 -9.60
N THR A 78 14.97 0.05 -9.78
CA THR A 78 15.23 1.49 -9.83
C THR A 78 15.83 1.80 -11.18
N TRP A 79 15.29 2.81 -11.86
CA TRP A 79 15.53 3.11 -13.26
C TRP A 79 16.05 4.54 -13.40
N ASN A 80 17.08 4.73 -14.20
CA ASN A 80 17.59 6.05 -14.57
C ASN A 80 16.96 6.46 -15.91
N VAL A 81 15.82 7.14 -15.82
CA VAL A 81 14.98 7.49 -16.97
C VAL A 81 15.17 8.95 -17.34
N PRO A 82 15.47 9.33 -18.59
CA PRO A 82 15.52 10.74 -18.99
C PRO A 82 14.27 11.50 -18.53
N ASP A 83 14.45 12.71 -17.97
CA ASP A 83 13.36 13.43 -17.28
C ASP A 83 12.16 13.70 -18.19
N GLU A 84 12.44 13.97 -19.46
CA GLU A 84 11.46 14.18 -20.52
C GLU A 84 10.64 12.92 -20.88
N ARG A 85 11.07 11.74 -20.46
CA ARG A 85 10.43 10.44 -20.75
C ARG A 85 9.77 9.80 -19.53
N VAL A 86 9.82 10.42 -18.35
CA VAL A 86 9.37 9.79 -17.09
C VAL A 86 7.91 9.36 -17.17
N GLU A 87 7.02 10.20 -17.70
CA GLU A 87 5.59 9.91 -17.79
C GLU A 87 5.30 8.77 -18.79
N GLU A 88 5.90 8.84 -19.98
CA GLU A 88 5.80 7.80 -21.03
C GLU A 88 6.28 6.45 -20.51
N VAL A 89 7.49 6.40 -19.99
CA VAL A 89 8.13 5.17 -19.49
C VAL A 89 7.40 4.65 -18.25
N GLY A 90 7.00 5.55 -17.35
CA GLY A 90 6.23 5.20 -16.15
C GLY A 90 4.90 4.54 -16.47
N ALA A 91 4.19 5.03 -17.48
CA ALA A 91 2.93 4.43 -17.95
C ALA A 91 3.15 3.01 -18.52
N VAL A 92 4.19 2.82 -19.32
CA VAL A 92 4.56 1.48 -19.84
C VAL A 92 4.89 0.53 -18.69
N MET A 93 5.74 0.97 -17.76
CA MET A 93 6.15 0.17 -16.60
C MET A 93 4.98 -0.22 -15.69
N ALA A 94 4.06 0.70 -15.44
CA ALA A 94 2.87 0.45 -14.62
C ALA A 94 1.87 -0.51 -15.29
N GLY A 95 1.98 -0.74 -16.60
CA GLY A 95 1.15 -1.68 -17.35
C GLY A 95 1.54 -3.15 -17.17
N PHE A 96 2.71 -3.45 -16.59
CA PHE A 96 3.13 -4.82 -16.32
C PHE A 96 2.37 -5.39 -15.11
N THR A 97 1.78 -6.58 -15.27
CA THR A 97 0.97 -7.24 -14.22
C THR A 97 1.76 -7.48 -12.92
N GLU A 98 3.07 -7.70 -13.03
CA GLU A 98 3.98 -7.94 -11.92
C GLU A 98 4.37 -6.66 -11.16
N VAL A 99 4.10 -5.48 -11.72
CA VAL A 99 4.40 -4.17 -11.14
C VAL A 99 3.20 -3.68 -10.34
N THR A 100 3.31 -3.67 -9.01
CA THR A 100 2.21 -3.21 -8.14
C THR A 100 2.22 -1.69 -7.92
N HIS A 101 3.40 -1.08 -8.01
CA HIS A 101 3.60 0.35 -7.80
C HIS A 101 4.69 0.86 -8.72
N CYS A 102 4.48 2.04 -9.28
CA CYS A 102 5.44 2.79 -10.08
C CYS A 102 5.49 4.22 -9.54
N TYR A 103 6.66 4.68 -9.09
CA TYR A 103 6.82 5.99 -8.46
C TYR A 103 7.98 6.76 -9.08
N GLU A 104 7.74 8.02 -9.40
CA GLU A 104 8.79 9.00 -9.64
C GLU A 104 9.36 9.50 -8.31
N ARG A 105 10.69 9.68 -8.27
CA ARG A 105 11.42 10.26 -7.14
C ARG A 105 12.54 11.17 -7.65
N PRO A 106 12.93 12.20 -6.89
CA PRO A 106 14.07 13.04 -7.26
C PRO A 106 15.38 12.26 -7.26
N ARG A 107 16.31 12.66 -8.14
CA ARG A 107 17.70 12.19 -8.15
C ARG A 107 18.54 12.90 -7.10
N TYR A 108 19.63 12.25 -6.72
CA TYR A 108 20.70 12.82 -5.90
C TYR A 108 22.07 12.51 -6.53
N PRO A 109 23.15 13.24 -6.19
CA PRO A 109 24.48 13.03 -6.78
C PRO A 109 24.96 11.57 -6.73
N ASP A 110 24.70 10.88 -5.63
CA ASP A 110 25.10 9.48 -5.44
C ASP A 110 24.00 8.47 -5.84
N TRP A 111 22.84 8.96 -6.30
CA TRP A 111 21.68 8.16 -6.64
C TRP A 111 20.94 8.69 -7.88
N PRO A 112 21.33 8.26 -9.09
CA PRO A 112 20.79 8.78 -10.34
C PRO A 112 19.46 8.15 -10.78
N TYR A 113 18.81 7.33 -9.95
CA TYR A 113 17.57 6.64 -10.33
C TYR A 113 16.36 7.48 -9.91
N ASN A 114 15.51 7.83 -10.89
CA ASN A 114 14.34 8.69 -10.70
C ASN A 114 12.99 7.96 -10.84
N LEU A 115 12.98 6.71 -11.30
CA LEU A 115 11.75 5.92 -11.40
C LEU A 115 11.91 4.57 -10.69
N PHE A 116 10.87 4.15 -9.98
CA PHE A 116 10.92 3.00 -9.07
C PHE A 116 9.73 2.09 -9.34
N THR A 117 9.98 0.82 -9.69
CA THR A 117 8.93 -0.19 -9.84
C THR A 117 9.05 -1.28 -8.78
N MET A 118 7.94 -1.59 -8.11
CA MET A 118 7.86 -2.71 -7.19
C MET A 118 7.40 -3.96 -7.93
N VAL A 119 8.34 -4.84 -8.24
CA VAL A 119 8.11 -6.10 -8.95
C VAL A 119 7.92 -7.25 -7.96
N HIS A 120 6.80 -7.97 -8.10
CA HIS A 120 6.48 -9.15 -7.32
C HIS A 120 6.45 -10.39 -8.19
N SER A 121 7.11 -11.46 -7.73
CA SER A 121 7.05 -12.74 -8.42
C SER A 121 7.32 -13.91 -7.47
N TYR A 122 7.39 -15.12 -8.02
CA TYR A 122 7.60 -16.35 -7.27
C TYR A 122 9.09 -16.57 -6.94
N THR A 123 9.99 -16.20 -7.84
CA THR A 123 11.44 -16.33 -7.63
C THR A 123 12.20 -15.06 -7.98
N ARG A 124 13.44 -14.97 -7.50
CA ARG A 124 14.36 -13.88 -7.85
C ARG A 124 14.65 -13.84 -9.37
N LYS A 125 14.79 -15.00 -10.00
CA LYS A 125 15.02 -15.10 -11.46
C LYS A 125 13.83 -14.55 -12.25
N ASP A 126 12.62 -14.76 -11.77
CA ASP A 126 11.42 -14.22 -12.41
C ASP A 126 11.38 -12.69 -12.30
N CYS A 127 11.75 -12.11 -11.15
CA CYS A 127 11.92 -10.66 -11.01
C CYS A 127 12.99 -10.10 -11.98
N GLU A 128 14.12 -10.81 -12.13
CA GLU A 128 15.19 -10.44 -13.07
C GLU A 128 14.69 -10.48 -14.52
N TYR A 129 13.91 -11.50 -14.88
CA TYR A 129 13.29 -11.62 -16.20
C TYR A 129 12.30 -10.48 -16.47
N VAL A 130 11.40 -10.19 -15.52
CA VAL A 130 10.45 -9.07 -15.65
C VAL A 130 11.18 -7.73 -15.83
N ALA A 131 12.26 -7.49 -15.08
CA ALA A 131 13.04 -6.27 -15.25
C ALA A 131 13.72 -6.20 -16.63
N GLN A 132 14.17 -7.33 -17.19
CA GLN A 132 14.69 -7.36 -18.56
C GLN A 132 13.60 -7.05 -19.59
N GLU A 133 12.39 -7.57 -19.41
CA GLU A 133 11.25 -7.27 -20.29
C GLU A 133 10.85 -5.80 -20.23
N ILE A 134 10.81 -5.21 -19.03
CA ILE A 134 10.58 -3.78 -18.86
C ILE A 134 11.69 -2.96 -19.56
N SER A 135 12.95 -3.35 -19.39
CA SER A 135 14.09 -2.71 -20.04
C SER A 135 13.97 -2.74 -21.57
N ARG A 136 13.58 -3.89 -22.14
CA ARG A 136 13.33 -4.05 -23.58
C ARG A 136 12.17 -3.20 -24.08
N ALA A 137 11.06 -3.17 -23.35
CA ALA A 137 9.86 -2.43 -23.73
C ALA A 137 10.04 -0.91 -23.69
N THR A 138 10.85 -0.41 -22.75
CA THR A 138 11.04 1.03 -22.52
C THR A 138 12.31 1.60 -23.16
N GLY A 139 13.27 0.72 -23.47
CA GLY A 139 14.62 1.08 -23.90
C GLY A 139 15.54 1.55 -22.76
N ILE A 140 15.08 1.52 -21.50
CA ILE A 140 15.88 1.96 -20.36
C ILE A 140 16.77 0.80 -19.89
N THR A 141 18.08 0.95 -20.06
CA THR A 141 19.07 -0.10 -19.75
C THR A 141 19.84 0.16 -18.45
N ASP A 142 19.85 1.41 -17.95
CA ASP A 142 20.44 1.75 -16.66
C ASP A 142 19.42 1.56 -15.54
N TYR A 143 19.48 0.39 -14.90
CA TYR A 143 18.63 0.05 -13.77
C TYR A 143 19.36 -0.83 -12.74
N LYS A 144 18.87 -0.81 -11.50
CA LYS A 144 19.32 -1.68 -10.41
C LYS A 144 18.16 -2.41 -9.78
N LEU A 145 18.40 -3.68 -9.42
CA LEU A 145 17.48 -4.51 -8.66
C LEU A 145 17.89 -4.53 -7.19
N LEU A 146 17.04 -3.98 -6.34
CA LEU A 146 17.22 -3.99 -4.89
C LEU A 146 16.30 -5.05 -4.29
N TYR A 147 16.91 -6.10 -3.73
CA TYR A 147 16.18 -7.20 -3.11
C TYR A 147 16.02 -6.98 -1.62
N SER A 148 14.82 -7.26 -1.13
CA SER A 148 14.58 -7.35 0.31
C SER A 148 15.26 -8.58 0.88
N VAL A 149 16.41 -8.40 1.54
CA VAL A 149 17.16 -9.48 2.20
C VAL A 149 16.69 -9.73 3.64
N ARG A 150 16.22 -8.68 4.31
CA ARG A 150 15.74 -8.72 5.69
C ARG A 150 14.70 -7.63 5.91
N GLU A 151 13.64 -7.95 6.64
CA GLU A 151 12.62 -7.01 7.05
C GLU A 151 12.89 -6.59 8.50
N PHE A 152 13.31 -5.34 8.72
CA PHE A 152 13.56 -4.81 10.07
C PHE A 152 12.26 -4.34 10.74
N LYS A 153 11.33 -3.78 9.96
CA LYS A 153 10.06 -3.25 10.44
C LYS A 153 9.02 -3.27 9.31
N LYS A 154 7.81 -3.74 9.61
CA LYS A 154 6.64 -3.65 8.73
C LYS A 154 5.40 -3.40 9.58
N THR A 155 5.01 -2.14 9.66
CA THR A 155 3.84 -1.68 10.42
C THR A 155 3.09 -0.66 9.57
N GLY A 156 1.76 -0.63 9.66
CA GLY A 156 0.96 0.45 9.09
C GLY A 156 1.25 1.80 9.75
N VAL A 157 0.76 2.88 9.13
CA VAL A 157 0.66 4.19 9.79
C VAL A 157 -0.33 4.05 10.94
N ARG A 158 0.02 4.59 12.12
CA ARG A 158 -0.82 4.58 13.32
C ARG A 158 -1.22 6.03 13.67
N LEU A 159 -2.44 6.19 14.17
CA LEU A 159 -3.00 7.46 14.69
C LEU A 159 -2.61 7.69 16.16
#